data_AF-B9JBU6-F1
#
_entry.id   AF-B9JBU6-F1
#
_cell.length_a   1.000
_cell.length_b   1.000
_cell.length_c   1.000
_cell.angle_alpha   90.00
_cell.angle_beta   90.00
_cell.angle_gamma   90.00
#
_symmetry.space_group_name_H-M   'P 1'
#
loop_
_entity.id
_entity.type
_entity.pdbx_description
1 polymer ?
#
loop_
_entity_poly.entity_id
_entity_poly.type
_entity_poly.pdbx_seq_one_letter_code
_entity_poly.pdbx_strand_id
1 'polypeptide(L)'
;MKVTDWAAIIALIISTAGFVLQLIRWFDEGPKLRLSVMADAIFVTNDDKRDKLVLTVINRGSAPTLITHMIAFTFDARWRKLLNKPSTTGIVNSTIQRIPSEIGVNQTFLGSMAYDDNLKKARTEGRLYVGVIASHSNKNFLIHVPPEKPEKKLNKVGA
;
A
#
# COMPACT_ATOMS: atom_id res chain seq x y z
N MET A 1 11.79 -11.53 55.69
CA MET A 1 12.37 -11.62 54.33
C MET A 1 13.75 -11.02 54.37
N LYS A 2 14.75 -11.72 53.82
CA LYS A 2 16.12 -11.20 53.73
C LYS A 2 16.17 -10.17 52.60
N VAL A 3 17.16 -9.28 52.63
CA VAL A 3 17.40 -8.28 51.57
C VAL A 3 17.54 -8.94 50.19
N THR A 4 18.08 -10.16 50.17
CA THR A 4 18.19 -11.02 48.97
C THR A 4 16.84 -11.39 48.37
N ASP A 5 15.81 -11.62 49.19
CA ASP A 5 14.48 -12.02 48.71
C ASP A 5 13.78 -10.85 48.03
N TRP A 6 13.93 -9.64 48.59
CA TRP A 6 13.43 -8.40 48.00
C TRP A 6 14.15 -8.06 46.69
N ALA A 7 15.47 -8.22 46.66
CA ALA A 7 16.26 -8.03 45.44
C ALA A 7 15.84 -9.01 44.33
N ALA A 8 15.56 -10.27 44.68
CA ALA A 8 15.11 -11.29 43.73
C ALA A 8 13.72 -10.96 43.13
N ILE A 9 12.78 -10.49 43.95
CA ILE A 9 11.45 -10.08 43.48
C ILE A 9 11.55 -8.87 42.54
N ILE A 10 12.35 -7.87 42.90
CA ILE A 10 12.57 -6.68 42.06
C ILE A 10 13.23 -7.07 40.73
N ALA A 11 14.25 -7.92 40.76
CA ALA A 11 14.92 -8.42 39.56
C ALA A 11 13.95 -9.17 38.64
N LEU A 12 13.05 -9.98 39.20
CA LEU A 12 12.03 -10.71 38.45
C LEU A 12 11.06 -9.76 37.75
N ILE A 13 10.61 -8.69 38.42
CA ILE A 13 9.71 -7.69 37.82
C ILE A 13 10.41 -6.97 36.65
N ILE A 14 11.66 -6.52 36.85
CA ILE A 14 12.43 -5.81 35.83
C ILE A 14 12.70 -6.72 34.63
N SER A 15 13.09 -7.98 34.87
CA SER A 15 13.32 -8.96 33.81
C SER A 15 12.06 -9.24 33.00
N THR A 16 10.91 -9.40 33.67
CA THR A 16 9.62 -9.62 33.03
C THR A 16 9.22 -8.42 32.17
N ALA A 17 9.38 -7.19 32.69
CA ALA A 17 9.08 -5.98 31.93
C ALA A 17 10.00 -5.82 30.70
N GLY A 18 11.30 -6.12 30.85
CA GLY A 18 12.25 -6.12 29.75
C GLY A 18 11.90 -7.14 28.67
N PHE A 19 11.49 -8.35 29.07
CA PHE A 19 11.06 -9.40 28.16
C PHE A 19 9.81 -9.00 27.36
N VAL A 20 8.79 -8.44 28.02
CA VAL A 20 7.57 -7.96 27.36
C VAL A 20 7.88 -6.87 26.33
N LEU A 21 8.78 -5.93 26.65
CA LEU A 21 9.19 -4.90 25.70
C LEU A 21 9.92 -5.47 24.48
N GLN A 22 10.81 -6.44 24.67
CA GLN A 22 11.47 -7.13 23.56
C GLN A 22 10.47 -7.89 22.70
N LEU A 23 9.49 -8.54 23.32
CA LEU A 23 8.44 -9.27 22.61
C LEU A 23 7.60 -8.32 21.74
N ILE A 24 7.20 -7.16 22.27
CA ILE A 24 6.47 -6.14 21.49
C ILE A 24 7.29 -5.66 20.30
N ARG A 25 8.58 -5.35 20.53
CA ARG A 25 9.49 -4.91 19.44
C ARG A 25 9.64 -5.97 18.37
N TRP A 26 9.77 -7.25 18.76
CA TRP A 26 9.90 -8.35 17.81
C TRP A 26 8.68 -8.47 16.90
N PHE A 27 7.46 -8.24 17.42
CA PHE A 27 6.25 -8.21 16.60
C PHE A 27 6.13 -6.94 15.73
N ASP A 28 6.75 -5.84 16.14
CA ASP A 28 6.73 -4.58 15.39
C ASP A 28 7.84 -4.46 14.34
N GLU A 29 8.87 -5.30 14.42
CA GLU A 29 9.98 -5.38 13.50
C GLU A 29 9.57 -6.02 12.17
N GLY A 30 10.00 -5.43 11.07
CA GLY A 30 9.79 -5.95 9.72
C GLY A 30 9.39 -4.89 8.70
N PRO A 31 9.24 -5.28 7.42
CA PRO A 31 8.80 -4.37 6.36
C PRO A 31 7.34 -3.95 6.59
N LYS A 32 7.05 -2.65 6.49
CA LYS A 32 5.70 -2.09 6.61
C LYS A 32 5.44 -1.18 5.41
N LEU A 33 4.63 -1.62 4.47
CA LEU A 33 4.36 -0.87 3.25
C LEU A 33 3.15 0.07 3.44
N ARG A 34 3.34 1.34 3.10
CA ARG A 34 2.26 2.32 2.95
C ARG A 34 2.04 2.61 1.48
N LEU A 35 0.79 2.46 1.04
CA LEU A 35 0.35 2.75 -0.31
C LEU A 35 -0.30 4.13 -0.38
N SER A 36 -0.07 4.83 -1.47
CA SER A 36 -0.77 6.05 -1.86
C SER A 36 -1.06 5.99 -3.35
N VAL A 37 -2.26 6.37 -3.76
CA VAL A 37 -2.67 6.35 -5.17
C VAL A 37 -2.99 7.76 -5.63
N MET A 38 -2.49 8.11 -6.80
CA MET A 38 -2.86 9.32 -7.52
C MET A 38 -3.50 8.89 -8.84
N ALA A 39 -4.81 9.13 -8.94
CA ALA A 39 -5.55 8.87 -10.16
C ALA A 39 -5.54 10.12 -11.07
N ASP A 40 -5.72 9.91 -12.37
CA ASP A 40 -5.68 10.96 -13.41
C ASP A 40 -4.37 11.77 -13.42
N ALA A 41 -3.26 11.07 -13.16
CA ALA A 41 -1.94 11.67 -13.24
C ALA A 41 -1.53 11.79 -14.72
N ILE A 42 -1.20 13.00 -15.13
CA ILE A 42 -0.63 13.30 -16.44
C ILE A 42 0.87 13.51 -16.25
N PHE A 43 1.70 12.83 -17.03
CA PHE A 43 3.14 13.10 -17.04
C PHE A 43 3.40 14.33 -17.89
N VAL A 44 3.88 15.42 -17.29
CA VAL A 44 4.16 16.68 -17.98
C VAL A 44 5.25 16.54 -19.06
N THR A 45 6.16 15.57 -18.90
CA THR A 45 7.34 15.41 -19.76
C THR A 45 7.19 14.29 -20.81
N ASN A 46 6.13 13.49 -20.75
CA ASN A 46 5.95 12.36 -21.67
C ASN A 46 4.77 12.68 -22.61
N ASP A 47 4.97 12.60 -23.92
CA ASP A 47 3.98 13.00 -24.95
C ASP A 47 2.73 12.09 -25.00
N ASP A 48 2.69 11.13 -24.08
CA ASP A 48 1.64 10.16 -23.87
C ASP A 48 0.47 10.81 -23.11
N LYS A 49 -0.47 11.42 -23.85
CA LYS A 49 -1.69 12.08 -23.32
C LYS A 49 -2.73 11.13 -22.69
N ARG A 50 -2.33 9.90 -22.33
CA ARG A 50 -3.24 8.93 -21.71
C ARG A 50 -3.29 9.15 -20.21
N ASP A 51 -4.49 9.12 -19.64
CA ASP A 51 -4.67 9.14 -18.20
C ASP A 51 -3.97 7.92 -17.59
N LYS A 52 -3.05 8.17 -16.66
CA LYS A 52 -2.35 7.13 -15.93
C LYS A 52 -2.74 7.19 -14.46
N LEU A 53 -2.79 6.02 -13.84
CA LEU A 53 -2.82 5.91 -12.39
C LEU A 53 -1.40 5.68 -11.91
N VAL A 54 -0.99 6.46 -10.91
CA VAL A 54 0.31 6.32 -10.27
C VAL A 54 0.10 5.75 -8.87
N LEU A 55 0.81 4.67 -8.58
CA LEU A 55 0.86 4.02 -7.28
C LEU A 55 2.21 4.33 -6.64
N THR A 56 2.17 4.98 -5.50
CA THR A 56 3.34 5.24 -4.65
C THR A 56 3.34 4.23 -3.51
N VAL A 57 4.42 3.47 -3.39
CA VAL A 57 4.63 2.52 -2.30
C VAL A 57 5.82 2.98 -1.49
N ILE A 58 5.64 3.17 -0.18
CA ILE A 58 6.70 3.61 0.73
C ILE A 58 6.91 2.53 1.77
N ASN A 59 8.15 2.08 1.94
CA ASN A 59 8.50 1.20 3.05
C ASN A 59 8.77 2.02 4.31
N ARG A 60 7.85 1.95 5.29
CA ARG A 60 7.96 2.56 6.62
C ARG A 60 8.41 1.56 7.70
N GLY A 61 8.76 0.35 7.28
CA GLY A 61 9.22 -0.71 8.18
C GLY A 61 10.67 -0.52 8.61
N SER A 62 11.16 -1.47 9.41
CA SER A 62 12.55 -1.51 9.86
C SER A 62 13.46 -2.36 8.98
N ALA A 63 12.92 -3.04 7.95
CA ALA A 63 13.66 -3.93 7.07
C ALA A 63 13.33 -3.67 5.58
N PRO A 64 14.29 -3.89 4.65
CA PRO A 64 14.05 -3.80 3.20
C PRO A 64 13.10 -4.90 2.71
N THR A 65 12.46 -4.68 1.57
CA THR A 65 11.62 -5.69 0.91
C THR A 65 11.69 -5.58 -0.61
N LEU A 66 11.43 -6.69 -1.30
CA LEU A 66 11.30 -6.71 -2.75
C LEU A 66 9.83 -6.57 -3.15
N ILE A 67 9.51 -5.65 -4.05
CA ILE A 67 8.24 -5.66 -4.78
C ILE A 67 8.39 -6.57 -5.99
N THR A 68 7.51 -7.57 -6.07
CA THR A 68 7.55 -8.61 -7.10
C THR A 68 6.59 -8.36 -8.25
N HIS A 69 5.39 -7.85 -7.96
CA HIS A 69 4.34 -7.61 -8.94
C HIS A 69 3.51 -6.41 -8.52
N MET A 70 3.06 -5.64 -9.52
CA MET A 70 1.99 -4.66 -9.34
C MET A 70 0.70 -5.26 -9.91
N ILE A 71 -0.38 -5.10 -9.17
CA ILE A 71 -1.66 -5.75 -9.45
C ILE A 71 -2.80 -4.74 -9.42
N ALA A 72 -3.78 -4.95 -10.29
CA ALA A 72 -5.04 -4.24 -10.31
C ALA A 72 -6.18 -5.27 -10.20
N PHE A 73 -7.05 -5.07 -9.22
CA PHE A 73 -8.21 -5.93 -8.97
C PHE A 73 -9.49 -5.12 -9.07
N THR A 74 -10.50 -5.73 -9.66
CA THR A 74 -11.89 -5.27 -9.57
C THR A 74 -12.69 -6.22 -8.71
N PHE A 75 -13.55 -5.68 -7.85
CA PHE A 75 -14.47 -6.46 -7.03
C PHE A 75 -15.89 -6.00 -7.26
N ASP A 76 -16.77 -6.91 -7.70
CA ASP A 76 -18.19 -6.57 -7.92
C ASP A 76 -18.90 -6.12 -6.63
N ALA A 77 -18.45 -6.65 -5.49
CA ALA A 77 -19.03 -6.39 -4.18
C ALA A 77 -17.96 -6.31 -3.09
N ARG A 78 -18.20 -5.47 -2.07
CA ARG A 78 -17.28 -5.26 -0.95
C ARG A 78 -17.00 -6.53 -0.14
N TRP A 79 -17.96 -7.45 -0.02
CA TRP A 79 -17.77 -8.71 0.71
C TRP A 79 -16.83 -9.69 -0.02
N ARG A 80 -16.77 -9.65 -1.35
CA ARG A 80 -15.84 -10.48 -2.13
C ARG A 80 -14.38 -10.09 -1.90
N LYS A 81 -14.14 -8.82 -1.55
CA LYS A 81 -12.83 -8.35 -1.10
C LYS A 81 -12.38 -9.04 0.17
N LEU A 82 -13.28 -9.24 1.14
CA LEU A 82 -12.95 -9.94 2.38
C LEU A 82 -12.55 -11.40 2.13
N LEU A 83 -13.14 -12.02 1.10
CA LEU A 83 -12.81 -13.38 0.66
C LEU A 83 -11.62 -13.44 -0.31
N ASN A 84 -10.98 -12.31 -0.65
CA ASN A 84 -9.94 -12.22 -1.68
C ASN A 84 -10.32 -12.87 -3.02
N LYS A 85 -11.59 -12.72 -3.44
CA LYS A 85 -12.10 -13.22 -4.72
C LYS A 85 -12.35 -12.08 -5.70
N PRO A 86 -11.32 -11.57 -6.39
CA PRO A 86 -11.49 -10.53 -7.40
C PRO A 86 -12.29 -11.07 -8.59
N SER A 87 -13.10 -10.20 -9.20
CA SER A 87 -13.85 -10.51 -10.41
C SER A 87 -12.97 -10.41 -11.65
N THR A 88 -12.04 -9.46 -11.65
CA THR A 88 -11.00 -9.36 -12.67
C THR A 88 -9.64 -9.10 -12.00
N THR A 89 -8.63 -9.78 -12.51
CA THR A 89 -7.24 -9.64 -12.09
C THR A 89 -6.39 -9.18 -13.25
N GLY A 90 -5.71 -8.06 -13.09
CA GLY A 90 -4.71 -7.55 -14.01
C GLY A 90 -3.34 -7.51 -13.34
N ILE A 91 -2.32 -7.98 -14.05
CA ILE A 91 -0.92 -7.73 -13.71
C ILE A 91 -0.52 -6.48 -14.47
N VAL A 92 0.05 -5.50 -13.76
CA VAL A 92 0.49 -4.25 -14.38
C VAL A 92 2.00 -4.26 -14.53
N ASN A 93 2.45 -4.02 -15.76
CA ASN A 93 3.83 -3.67 -16.03
C ASN A 93 4.02 -2.16 -15.83
N SER A 94 4.77 -1.79 -14.78
CA SER A 94 5.05 -0.40 -14.46
C SER A 94 6.01 0.21 -15.49
N THR A 95 5.70 1.41 -15.98
CA THR A 95 6.57 2.13 -16.93
C THR A 95 7.57 3.06 -16.25
N ILE A 96 7.35 3.43 -14.97
CA ILE A 96 8.26 4.33 -14.24
C ILE A 96 9.45 3.52 -13.70
N GLN A 97 9.16 2.51 -12.90
CA GLN A 97 10.16 1.67 -12.26
C GLN A 97 9.91 0.22 -12.62
N ARG A 98 10.97 -0.46 -13.09
CA ARG A 98 10.90 -1.86 -13.50
C ARG A 98 10.67 -2.76 -12.29
N ILE A 99 9.76 -3.71 -12.43
CA ILE A 99 9.48 -4.74 -11.45
C ILE A 99 10.17 -6.04 -11.93
N PRO A 100 10.79 -6.84 -11.04
CA PRO A 100 10.90 -6.69 -9.59
C PRO A 100 11.88 -5.58 -9.16
N SER A 101 11.63 -4.96 -8.00
CA SER A 101 12.49 -3.89 -7.46
C SER A 101 12.57 -3.94 -5.94
N GLU A 102 13.78 -3.74 -5.40
CA GLU A 102 14.03 -3.67 -3.96
C GLU A 102 13.71 -2.27 -3.42
N ILE A 103 13.10 -2.22 -2.24
CA ILE A 103 12.76 -1.00 -1.53
C ILE A 103 13.37 -1.07 -0.13
N GLY A 104 14.39 -0.24 0.09
CA GLY A 104 14.99 -0.01 1.39
C GLY A 104 14.05 0.71 2.37
N VAL A 105 14.50 0.86 3.61
CA VAL A 105 13.76 1.61 4.64
C VAL A 105 13.61 3.07 4.22
N ASN A 106 12.39 3.61 4.33
CA ASN A 106 11.98 4.95 3.89
C ASN A 106 12.16 5.24 2.40
N GLN A 107 12.45 4.22 1.59
CA GLN A 107 12.49 4.36 0.15
C GLN A 107 11.08 4.22 -0.45
N THR A 108 10.95 4.79 -1.64
CA THR A 108 9.68 4.85 -2.37
C THR A 108 9.82 4.14 -3.70
N PHE A 109 8.83 3.34 -4.04
CA PHE A 109 8.62 2.79 -5.38
C PHE A 109 7.46 3.49 -6.05
N LEU A 110 7.65 3.83 -7.32
CA LEU A 110 6.63 4.46 -8.14
C LEU A 110 6.24 3.50 -9.26
N GLY A 111 4.98 3.07 -9.23
CA GLY A 111 4.34 2.29 -10.28
C GLY A 111 3.39 3.16 -11.09
N SER A 112 3.31 2.93 -12.40
CA SER A 112 2.29 3.52 -13.27
C SER A 112 1.47 2.45 -13.97
N MET A 113 0.19 2.72 -14.17
CA MET A 113 -0.68 1.92 -15.02
C MET A 113 -1.47 2.83 -15.95
N ALA A 114 -1.66 2.41 -17.20
CA ALA A 114 -2.59 3.07 -18.10
C ALA A 114 -4.02 2.61 -17.79
N TYR A 115 -4.99 3.51 -17.94
CA TYR A 115 -6.40 3.14 -17.88
C TYR A 115 -6.85 2.50 -19.18
N ASP A 116 -7.42 1.30 -19.07
CA ASP A 116 -8.32 0.75 -20.09
C ASP A 116 -9.76 1.23 -19.80
N ASP A 117 -10.63 1.23 -20.81
CA ASP A 117 -12.03 1.68 -20.69
C ASP A 117 -12.80 0.87 -19.63
N ASN A 118 -12.48 -0.43 -19.49
CA ASN A 118 -13.04 -1.29 -18.46
C ASN A 118 -12.62 -0.86 -17.05
N LEU A 119 -11.37 -0.43 -16.88
CA LEU A 119 -10.82 0.02 -15.61
C LEU A 119 -11.36 1.40 -15.24
N LYS A 120 -11.59 2.28 -16.22
CA LYS A 120 -12.29 3.56 -16.01
C LYS A 120 -13.70 3.32 -15.46
N LYS A 121 -14.48 2.44 -16.09
CA LYS A 121 -15.83 2.07 -15.60
C LYS A 121 -15.77 1.49 -14.18
N ALA A 122 -14.87 0.53 -13.93
CA ALA A 122 -14.72 -0.06 -12.61
C ALA A 122 -14.30 0.96 -11.53
N ARG A 123 -13.54 2.00 -11.90
CA ARG A 123 -13.21 3.11 -11.01
C ARG A 123 -14.44 3.97 -10.72
N THR A 124 -15.20 4.36 -11.74
CA THR A 124 -16.43 5.16 -11.56
C THR A 124 -17.43 4.46 -10.63
N GLU A 125 -17.52 3.14 -10.74
CA GLU A 125 -18.35 2.30 -9.86
C GLU A 125 -17.75 2.09 -8.46
N GLY A 126 -16.53 2.57 -8.20
CA GLY A 126 -15.84 2.42 -6.92
C GLY A 126 -15.35 1.00 -6.64
N ARG A 127 -15.23 0.17 -7.68
CA ARG A 127 -14.86 -1.26 -7.61
C ARG A 127 -13.38 -1.53 -7.84
N LEU A 128 -12.60 -0.52 -8.22
CA LEU A 128 -11.19 -0.64 -8.56
C LEU A 128 -10.27 -0.55 -7.33
N TYR A 129 -9.38 -1.53 -7.23
CA TYR A 129 -8.30 -1.59 -6.24
C TYR A 129 -6.99 -1.83 -6.96
N VAL A 130 -5.94 -1.17 -6.49
CA VAL A 130 -4.59 -1.31 -7.04
C VAL A 130 -3.62 -1.59 -5.92
N GLY A 131 -2.52 -2.24 -6.22
CA GLY A 131 -1.63 -2.68 -5.17
C GLY A 131 -0.38 -3.37 -5.65
N VAL A 132 0.35 -3.90 -4.69
CA VAL A 132 1.60 -4.61 -4.93
C VAL A 132 1.68 -5.90 -4.12
N ILE A 133 2.45 -6.84 -4.64
CA ILE A 133 2.84 -8.07 -3.97
C ILE A 133 4.31 -7.93 -3.59
N ALA A 134 4.60 -8.16 -2.31
CA ALA A 134 5.96 -8.05 -1.77
C ALA A 134 6.49 -9.42 -1.34
N SER A 135 7.79 -9.64 -1.42
CA SER A 135 8.41 -10.93 -1.09
C SER A 135 8.27 -11.32 0.38
N HIS A 136 8.22 -10.34 1.29
CA HIS A 136 8.17 -10.59 2.75
C HIS A 136 6.80 -11.10 3.24
N SER A 137 5.75 -11.04 2.41
CA SER A 137 4.39 -11.36 2.84
C SER A 137 3.56 -11.93 1.70
N ASN A 138 2.83 -13.00 1.95
CA ASN A 138 1.87 -13.58 0.99
C ASN A 138 0.55 -12.78 0.92
N LYS A 139 0.51 -11.56 1.46
CA LYS A 139 -0.67 -10.69 1.44
C LYS A 139 -0.55 -9.69 0.29
N ASN A 140 -1.67 -9.50 -0.40
CA ASN A 140 -1.81 -8.45 -1.41
C ASN A 140 -2.00 -7.10 -0.69
N PHE A 141 -1.06 -6.18 -0.88
CA PHE A 141 -1.20 -4.82 -0.36
C PHE A 141 -2.04 -4.01 -1.35
N LEU A 142 -3.30 -3.76 -1.01
CA LEU A 142 -4.27 -3.10 -1.90
C LEU A 142 -4.72 -1.75 -1.33
N ILE A 143 -4.84 -0.76 -2.20
CA ILE A 143 -5.47 0.53 -1.92
C ILE A 143 -6.67 0.74 -2.85
N HIS A 144 -7.74 1.33 -2.30
CA HIS A 144 -8.91 1.70 -3.08
C HIS A 144 -8.59 2.88 -3.98
N VAL A 145 -8.99 2.80 -5.25
CA VAL A 145 -8.90 3.95 -6.15
C VAL A 145 -10.18 4.76 -6.01
N PRO A 146 -10.10 6.03 -5.56
CA PRO A 146 -11.29 6.84 -5.41
C PRO A 146 -11.97 7.08 -6.77
N PRO A 147 -13.31 7.11 -6.81
CA PRO A 147 -14.03 7.45 -8.03
C PRO A 147 -13.68 8.86 -8.47
N GLU A 148 -13.86 9.13 -9.76
CA GLU A 148 -13.67 10.48 -10.31
C GLU A 148 -14.59 11.46 -9.57
N LYS A 149 -14.01 12.56 -9.08
CA LYS A 149 -14.78 13.58 -8.40
C LYS A 149 -15.50 14.38 -9.49
N PRO A 150 -16.84 14.54 -9.45
CA PRO A 150 -17.51 15.34 -10.46
C PRO A 150 -16.94 16.77 -10.40
N GLU A 151 -16.50 17.28 -11.55
CA GLU A 151 -16.04 18.66 -11.65
C GLU A 151 -17.14 19.58 -11.10
N LYS A 152 -16.83 20.31 -10.02
CA LYS A 152 -17.66 21.43 -9.62
C LYS A 152 -17.58 22.42 -10.77
N LYS A 153 -18.65 22.55 -11.56
CA LYS A 153 -18.82 23.66 -12.49
C LYS A 153 -18.60 24.94 -11.70
N LEU A 154 -17.43 25.56 -11.84
CA LEU A 154 -17.24 26.92 -11.38
C LEU A 154 -18.20 27.75 -12.21
N ASN A 155 -19.33 28.11 -11.61
CA ASN A 155 -20.20 29.13 -12.17
C ASN A 155 -19.33 30.36 -12.36
N LYS A 156 -19.04 30.71 -13.61
CA LYS A 156 -18.54 32.02 -14.00
C LYS A 156 -19.59 33.03 -13.55
N VAL A 157 -19.46 33.53 -12.34
CA VAL A 157 -20.20 34.70 -11.87
C VAL A 157 -19.33 35.91 -12.18
N GLY A 158 -19.85 36.81 -13.02
CA GLY A 158 -19.29 38.14 -13.25
C GLY A 158 -18.49 38.27 -14.54
N ALA A 159 -19.20 38.46 -15.65
CA ALA A 159 -18.79 39.41 -16.68
C ALA A 159 -19.09 40.82 -16.18
#